data_AF-A0A353C710-F1
#
_entry.id   AF-A0A353C710-F1
#
_cell.length_a   1.000
_cell.length_b   1.000
_cell.length_c   1.000
_cell.angle_alpha   90.00
_cell.angle_beta   90.00
_cell.angle_gamma   90.00
#
_symmetry.space_group_name_H-M   'P 1'
#
loop_
_entity.id
_entity.type
_entity.pdbx_description
1 polymer ?
#
loop_
_entity_poly.entity_id
_entity_poly.type
_entity_poly.pdbx_seq_one_letter_code
_entity_poly.pdbx_strand_id
1 'polypeptide(L)'
;SMSKDGLLPSWAAKVHPKYQTPHITTAITGAIVAILAGFVPISLLGELVSIGTLFAFVIVGVGIIILRSSNPALERPFKVPLSPFIPIATVVSAAYLMNSLPLDTWIRLIVWMSIGLVIYFAYSYRHSNLRKVSDADANESESRATPPVAAIIAVILTILLTLYQVPYLMDLKSEVIPINLGIRLFAWIVTGVLVAMLMYGKQDTRGGYDARIQKFGLIASLANLAVWAGITYWFFLHFAELHAK
;
A
#
# COMPACT_ATOMS: atom_id res chain seq x y z
N SER A 1 -17.28 4.31 -3.36
CA SER A 1 -16.57 5.42 -2.71
C SER A 1 -15.53 6.03 -3.65
N MET A 2 -14.48 5.29 -4.01
CA MET A 2 -13.34 5.81 -4.79
C MET A 2 -13.70 6.52 -6.11
N SER A 3 -14.71 6.05 -6.86
CA SER A 3 -15.17 6.74 -8.07
C SER A 3 -15.88 8.08 -7.78
N LYS A 4 -16.55 8.22 -6.63
CA LYS A 4 -17.12 9.51 -6.18
C LYS A 4 -16.02 10.53 -5.81
N ASP A 5 -14.89 10.02 -5.32
CA ASP A 5 -13.71 10.82 -4.96
C ASP A 5 -12.86 11.23 -6.19
N GLY A 6 -13.25 10.80 -7.39
CA GLY A 6 -12.56 11.10 -8.64
C GLY A 6 -11.36 10.18 -8.96
N LEU A 7 -11.14 9.15 -8.14
CA LEU A 7 -10.01 8.21 -8.28
C LEU A 7 -10.24 7.12 -9.34
N LEU A 8 -11.46 7.00 -9.85
CA LEU A 8 -11.84 6.05 -10.91
C LEU A 8 -12.73 6.76 -11.93
N PRO A 9 -12.79 6.28 -13.18
CA PRO A 9 -13.68 6.82 -14.20
C PRO A 9 -15.13 6.96 -13.71
N SER A 10 -15.80 8.05 -14.12
CA SER A 10 -17.14 8.42 -13.65
C SER A 10 -18.23 7.38 -13.97
N TRP A 11 -18.01 6.52 -14.97
CA TRP A 11 -18.90 5.41 -15.28
C TRP A 11 -18.95 4.36 -14.15
N ALA A 12 -17.89 4.22 -13.35
CA ALA A 12 -17.85 3.28 -12.23
C ALA A 12 -18.72 3.72 -11.04
N ALA A 13 -19.15 4.98 -11.00
CA ALA A 13 -20.10 5.51 -10.01
C ALA A 13 -21.57 5.41 -10.46
N LYS A 14 -21.86 4.93 -11.69
CA LYS A 14 -23.23 4.89 -12.22
C LYS A 14 -24.06 3.83 -11.49
N VAL A 15 -25.03 4.30 -10.71
CA VAL A 15 -25.97 3.46 -9.95
C VAL A 15 -27.27 3.24 -10.72
N HIS A 16 -27.89 2.08 -10.51
CA HIS A 16 -29.16 1.74 -11.14
C HIS A 16 -30.29 2.65 -10.58
N PRO A 17 -31.13 3.26 -11.43
CA PRO A 17 -32.13 4.25 -10.99
C PRO A 17 -33.21 3.68 -10.05
N LYS A 18 -33.56 2.39 -10.18
CA LYS A 18 -34.58 1.72 -9.36
C LYS A 18 -34.04 0.99 -8.13
N TYR A 19 -32.82 0.46 -8.22
CA TYR A 19 -32.25 -0.45 -7.19
C TYR A 19 -31.10 0.21 -6.43
N GLN A 20 -30.64 1.39 -6.86
CA GLN A 20 -29.53 2.13 -6.28
C GLN A 20 -28.23 1.32 -6.14
N THR A 21 -28.07 0.26 -6.95
CA THR A 21 -26.89 -0.62 -6.96
C THR A 21 -25.94 -0.28 -8.11
N PRO A 22 -24.61 -0.39 -7.91
CA PRO A 22 -23.60 -0.17 -8.94
C PRO A 22 -23.48 -1.38 -9.90
N HIS A 23 -24.57 -1.69 -10.59
CA HIS A 23 -24.74 -2.89 -11.42
C HIS A 23 -23.65 -3.11 -12.48
N ILE A 24 -23.14 -2.05 -13.12
CA ILE A 24 -22.07 -2.15 -14.13
C ILE A 24 -20.77 -2.64 -13.49
N THR A 25 -20.35 -2.00 -12.40
CA THR A 25 -19.13 -2.37 -11.67
C THR A 25 -19.25 -3.77 -11.11
N THR A 26 -20.39 -4.12 -10.49
CA THR A 26 -20.64 -5.46 -9.94
C THR A 26 -20.60 -6.54 -11.02
N ALA A 27 -21.22 -6.30 -12.19
CA ALA A 27 -21.23 -7.26 -13.29
C ALA A 27 -19.82 -7.48 -13.86
N ILE A 28 -19.05 -6.41 -14.07
CA ILE A 28 -17.68 -6.50 -14.58
C ILE A 28 -16.78 -7.23 -13.58
N THR A 29 -16.78 -6.81 -12.31
CA THR A 29 -15.95 -7.46 -11.29
C THR A 29 -16.38 -8.90 -11.07
N GLY A 30 -17.69 -9.18 -11.08
CA GLY A 30 -18.22 -10.54 -10.94
C GLY A 30 -17.80 -11.45 -12.09
N ALA A 31 -17.84 -10.96 -13.33
CA ALA A 31 -17.38 -11.70 -14.50
C ALA A 31 -15.88 -11.99 -14.43
N ILE A 32 -15.06 -11.01 -14.05
CA ILE A 32 -13.61 -11.20 -13.88
C ILE A 32 -13.33 -12.23 -12.78
N VAL A 33 -13.99 -12.11 -11.63
CA VAL A 33 -13.84 -13.06 -10.51
C VAL A 33 -14.28 -14.47 -10.93
N ALA A 34 -15.38 -14.62 -11.67
CA ALA A 34 -15.85 -15.92 -12.15
C ALA A 34 -14.84 -16.59 -13.08
N ILE A 35 -14.25 -15.82 -14.01
CA ILE A 35 -13.19 -16.33 -14.89
C ILE A 35 -11.97 -16.74 -14.06
N LEU A 36 -11.48 -15.88 -13.17
CA LEU A 36 -10.32 -16.18 -12.34
C LEU A 36 -10.55 -17.39 -11.43
N ALA A 37 -11.75 -17.55 -10.86
CA ALA A 37 -12.10 -18.72 -10.05
C ALA A 37 -12.13 -20.03 -10.85
N GLY A 38 -12.40 -19.97 -12.16
CA GLY A 38 -12.40 -21.15 -13.04
C GLY A 38 -11.00 -21.59 -13.49
N PHE A 39 -10.04 -20.66 -13.58
CA PHE A 39 -8.71 -20.92 -14.15
C PHE A 39 -7.55 -20.83 -13.16
N VAL A 40 -7.74 -20.22 -11.98
CA VAL A 40 -6.67 -19.99 -11.01
C VAL A 40 -6.87 -20.87 -9.77
N PRO A 41 -5.83 -21.59 -9.32
CA PRO A 41 -5.91 -22.40 -8.10
C PRO A 41 -6.27 -21.57 -6.87
N ILE A 42 -7.14 -22.13 -6.01
CA ILE A 42 -7.61 -21.46 -4.79
C ILE A 42 -6.48 -21.15 -3.80
N SER A 43 -5.42 -21.96 -3.76
CA SER A 43 -4.22 -21.71 -2.93
C SER A 43 -3.54 -20.40 -3.33
N LEU A 44 -3.32 -20.19 -4.63
CA LEU A 44 -2.69 -18.99 -5.17
C LEU A 44 -3.56 -17.74 -4.93
N LEU A 45 -4.88 -17.87 -5.10
CA LEU A 45 -5.83 -16.81 -4.76
C LEU A 45 -5.81 -16.48 -3.26
N GLY A 46 -5.71 -17.50 -2.40
CA GLY A 46 -5.62 -17.34 -0.95
C GLY A 46 -4.36 -16.59 -0.51
N GLU A 47 -3.21 -16.90 -1.11
CA GLU A 47 -1.96 -16.18 -0.85
C GLU A 47 -2.04 -14.71 -1.26
N LEU A 48 -2.60 -14.43 -2.45
CA LEU A 48 -2.79 -13.06 -2.95
C LEU A 48 -3.71 -12.22 -2.06
N VAL A 49 -4.82 -12.80 -1.60
CA VAL A 49 -5.74 -12.11 -0.69
C VAL A 49 -5.09 -11.90 0.68
N SER A 50 -4.39 -12.91 1.21
CA SER A 50 -3.76 -12.85 2.53
C SER A 50 -2.67 -11.79 2.60
N ILE A 51 -1.79 -11.69 1.60
CA ILE A 51 -0.76 -10.64 1.60
C ILE A 51 -1.38 -9.25 1.53
N GLY A 52 -2.48 -9.09 0.78
CA GLY A 52 -3.16 -7.81 0.61
C GLY A 52 -3.88 -7.36 1.89
N THR A 53 -4.54 -8.27 2.60
CA THR A 53 -5.21 -7.95 3.87
C THR A 53 -4.20 -7.64 4.98
N LEU A 54 -3.10 -8.39 5.07
CA LEU A 54 -2.01 -8.10 6.00
C LEU A 54 -1.39 -6.72 5.72
N PHE A 55 -1.16 -6.40 4.45
CA PHE A 55 -0.66 -5.08 4.05
C PHE A 55 -1.64 -3.95 4.41
N ALA A 56 -2.94 -4.16 4.21
CA ALA A 56 -3.96 -3.20 4.62
C ALA A 56 -3.96 -2.98 6.15
N PHE A 57 -3.79 -4.03 6.95
CA PHE A 57 -3.68 -3.90 8.42
C PHE A 57 -2.44 -3.12 8.85
N VAL A 58 -1.30 -3.30 8.17
CA VAL A 58 -0.10 -2.48 8.40
C VAL A 58 -0.40 -1.00 8.13
N ILE A 59 -0.99 -0.67 6.98
CA ILE A 59 -1.34 0.71 6.63
C ILE A 59 -2.32 1.31 7.63
N VAL A 60 -3.38 0.59 8.00
CA VAL A 60 -4.40 1.05 8.95
C VAL A 60 -3.80 1.24 10.35
N GLY A 61 -2.98 0.30 10.82
CA GLY A 61 -2.30 0.40 12.12
C GLY A 61 -1.39 1.63 12.19
N VAL A 62 -0.59 1.87 11.15
CA VAL A 62 0.22 3.08 11.01
C VAL A 62 -0.65 4.34 10.93
N GLY A 63 -1.74 4.30 10.15
CA GLY A 63 -2.68 5.40 10.00
C GLY A 63 -3.35 5.82 11.32
N ILE A 64 -3.69 4.88 12.19
CA ILE A 64 -4.22 5.15 13.54
C ILE A 64 -3.17 5.88 14.41
N ILE A 65 -1.91 5.45 14.35
CA ILE A 65 -0.81 6.07 15.09
C ILE A 65 -0.62 7.52 14.61
N ILE A 66 -0.62 7.73 13.28
CA ILE A 66 -0.49 9.06 12.67
C ILE A 66 -1.67 9.97 13.05
N LEU A 67 -2.91 9.51 12.86
CA LEU A 67 -4.11 10.29 13.15
C LEU A 67 -4.17 10.74 14.61
N ARG A 68 -3.66 9.91 15.52
CA ARG A 68 -3.61 10.25 16.95
C ARG A 68 -2.65 11.40 17.24
N SER A 69 -1.55 11.51 16.49
CA SER A 69 -0.54 12.57 16.64
C SER A 69 -0.90 13.83 15.88
N SER A 70 -1.44 13.71 14.67
CA SER A 70 -1.73 14.85 13.79
C SER A 70 -2.97 15.63 14.22
N ASN A 71 -4.02 14.95 14.69
CA ASN A 71 -5.29 15.60 15.05
C ASN A 71 -5.79 15.13 16.43
N PRO A 72 -5.14 15.58 17.52
CA PRO A 72 -5.47 15.17 18.88
C PRO A 72 -6.82 15.72 19.37
N ALA A 73 -7.29 16.84 18.81
CA ALA A 73 -8.54 17.51 19.19
C ALA A 73 -9.81 16.87 18.62
N LEU A 74 -9.69 15.90 17.70
CA LEU A 74 -10.85 15.21 17.11
C LEU A 74 -11.64 14.45 18.18
N GLU A 75 -12.96 14.66 18.19
CA GLU A 75 -13.87 13.91 19.03
C GLU A 75 -13.94 12.45 18.55
N ARG A 76 -13.63 11.51 19.45
CA ARG A 76 -13.53 10.08 19.15
C ARG A 76 -14.51 9.31 20.04
N PRO A 77 -15.68 8.91 19.52
CA PRO A 77 -16.67 8.14 20.26
C PRO A 77 -16.13 6.82 20.81
N PHE A 78 -15.16 6.22 20.10
CA PHE A 78 -14.41 5.06 20.55
C PHE A 78 -12.90 5.33 20.50
N LYS A 79 -12.19 4.97 21.57
CA LYS A 79 -10.73 5.08 21.68
C LYS A 79 -10.15 3.70 21.96
N VAL A 80 -9.20 3.28 21.12
CA VAL A 80 -8.47 2.02 21.32
C VAL A 80 -7.77 2.07 22.70
N PRO A 81 -8.01 1.09 23.59
CA PRO A 81 -7.33 1.02 24.88
C PRO A 81 -5.83 0.85 24.67
N LEU A 82 -4.99 1.34 25.58
CA LEU A 82 -3.53 1.17 25.54
C LEU A 82 -2.87 1.63 24.21
N SER A 83 -3.45 2.59 23.49
CA SER A 83 -2.79 3.17 22.31
C SER A 83 -1.67 4.14 22.75
N PRO A 84 -0.46 4.06 22.16
CA PRO A 84 -0.14 3.45 20.86
C PRO A 84 0.29 1.98 20.85
N PHE A 85 0.37 1.27 21.98
CA PHE A 85 0.87 -0.10 22.04
C PHE A 85 0.07 -1.09 21.18
N ILE A 86 -1.27 -1.04 21.23
CA ILE A 86 -2.11 -1.95 20.43
C ILE A 86 -1.93 -1.72 18.91
N PRO A 87 -1.99 -0.48 18.39
CA PRO A 87 -1.65 -0.22 16.99
C PRO A 87 -0.26 -0.70 16.57
N ILE A 88 0.76 -0.50 17.43
CA ILE A 88 2.12 -1.01 17.14
C ILE A 88 2.12 -2.54 17.09
N ALA A 89 1.50 -3.21 18.05
CA ALA A 89 1.41 -4.67 18.07
C ALA A 89 0.69 -5.22 16.83
N THR A 90 -0.33 -4.50 16.33
CA THR A 90 -1.03 -4.84 15.08
C THR A 90 -0.12 -4.75 13.87
N VAL A 91 0.68 -3.68 13.76
CA VAL A 91 1.65 -3.51 12.67
C VAL A 91 2.72 -4.60 12.74
N VAL A 92 3.26 -4.87 13.93
CA VAL A 92 4.31 -5.88 14.14
C VAL A 92 3.80 -7.28 13.84
N SER A 93 2.61 -7.65 14.32
CA SER A 93 2.04 -8.98 14.07
C SER A 93 1.69 -9.19 12.60
N ALA A 94 1.08 -8.20 11.95
CA ALA A 94 0.76 -8.26 10.54
C ALA A 94 2.02 -8.34 9.67
N ALA A 95 3.05 -7.54 9.98
CA ALA A 95 4.34 -7.58 9.30
C ALA A 95 5.07 -8.92 9.50
N TYR A 96 5.01 -9.48 10.71
CA TYR A 96 5.58 -10.79 11.01
C TYR A 96 4.95 -11.90 10.14
N LEU A 97 3.62 -11.94 10.08
CA LEU A 97 2.91 -12.90 9.22
C LEU A 97 3.21 -12.65 7.75
N MET A 98 3.27 -11.40 7.32
CA MET A 98 3.58 -11.02 5.94
C MET A 98 4.96 -11.52 5.48
N ASN A 99 5.96 -11.48 6.36
CA ASN A 99 7.30 -12.00 6.11
C ASN A 99 7.37 -13.54 6.07
N SER A 100 6.37 -14.25 6.60
CA SER A 100 6.32 -15.72 6.49
C SER A 100 5.82 -16.20 5.13
N LEU A 101 5.33 -15.30 4.25
CA LEU A 101 4.82 -15.67 2.93
C LEU A 101 5.94 -15.89 1.88
N PRO A 102 5.72 -16.75 0.87
CA PRO A 102 6.66 -16.99 -0.22
C PRO A 102 7.08 -15.71 -0.97
N LEU A 103 8.29 -15.74 -1.57
CA LEU A 103 8.81 -14.63 -2.39
C LEU A 103 7.87 -14.28 -3.55
N ASP A 104 7.23 -15.29 -4.13
CA ASP A 104 6.30 -15.14 -5.25
C ASP A 104 5.14 -14.20 -4.90
N THR A 105 4.66 -14.26 -3.67
CA THR A 105 3.55 -13.42 -3.21
C THR A 105 4.01 -11.95 -3.06
N TRP A 106 5.24 -11.73 -2.60
CA TRP A 106 5.85 -10.40 -2.50
C TRP A 106 6.06 -9.75 -3.86
N ILE A 107 6.60 -10.48 -4.85
CA ILE A 107 6.76 -9.95 -6.21
C ILE A 107 5.40 -9.54 -6.77
N ARG A 108 4.37 -10.40 -6.66
CA ARG A 108 3.01 -10.11 -7.16
C ARG A 108 2.43 -8.85 -6.52
N LEU A 109 2.55 -8.70 -5.20
CA LEU A 109 2.09 -7.51 -4.48
C LEU A 109 2.76 -6.25 -5.04
N ILE A 110 4.09 -6.26 -5.20
CA ILE A 110 4.81 -5.04 -5.53
C ILE A 110 4.65 -4.67 -7.01
N VAL A 111 4.52 -5.65 -7.90
CA VAL A 111 4.10 -5.43 -9.29
C VAL A 111 2.72 -4.75 -9.31
N TRP A 112 1.76 -5.26 -8.55
CA TRP A 112 0.42 -4.69 -8.48
C TRP A 112 0.43 -3.26 -7.92
N MET A 113 1.20 -3.02 -6.86
CA MET A 113 1.39 -1.68 -6.28
C MET A 113 2.04 -0.71 -7.29
N SER A 114 3.02 -1.18 -8.06
CA SER A 114 3.68 -0.37 -9.10
C SER A 114 2.71 0.03 -10.21
N ILE A 115 1.88 -0.90 -10.67
CA ILE A 115 0.80 -0.62 -11.63
C ILE A 115 -0.18 0.39 -11.05
N GLY A 116 -0.65 0.18 -9.81
CA GLY A 116 -1.55 1.09 -9.12
C GLY A 116 -1.00 2.50 -9.00
N LEU A 117 0.30 2.63 -8.69
CA LEU A 117 0.98 3.92 -8.58
C LEU A 117 1.05 4.66 -9.92
N VAL A 118 1.35 3.93 -11.01
CA VAL A 118 1.35 4.50 -12.36
C VAL A 118 -0.05 4.96 -12.76
N ILE A 119 -1.10 4.15 -12.51
CA ILE A 119 -2.49 4.56 -12.76
C ILE A 119 -2.85 5.80 -11.93
N TYR A 120 -2.44 5.83 -10.66
CA TYR A 120 -2.69 6.96 -9.78
C TYR A 120 -2.08 8.27 -10.32
N PHE A 121 -0.80 8.28 -10.68
CA PHE A 121 -0.15 9.48 -11.21
C PHE A 121 -0.56 9.84 -12.63
N ALA A 122 -0.92 8.85 -13.47
CA ALA A 122 -1.38 9.08 -14.83
C ALA A 122 -2.82 9.63 -14.89
N TYR A 123 -3.72 9.07 -14.08
CA TYR A 123 -5.16 9.36 -14.13
C TYR A 123 -5.68 10.12 -12.90
N SER A 124 -5.55 9.53 -11.70
CA SER A 124 -6.15 10.06 -10.47
C SER A 124 -5.58 11.39 -10.02
N TYR A 125 -4.28 11.65 -10.23
CA TYR A 125 -3.68 12.94 -9.90
C TYR A 125 -4.31 14.11 -10.68
N ARG A 126 -4.81 13.85 -11.90
CA ARG A 126 -5.49 14.86 -12.74
C ARG A 126 -6.99 15.00 -12.47
N HIS A 127 -7.63 13.97 -11.91
CA HIS A 127 -9.10 13.90 -11.73
C HIS A 127 -9.56 13.86 -10.27
N SER A 128 -8.62 13.86 -9.32
CA SER A 128 -8.94 13.85 -7.89
C SER A 128 -9.72 15.11 -7.50
N ASN A 129 -10.96 14.91 -7.05
CA ASN A 129 -11.88 15.98 -6.67
C ASN A 129 -11.65 16.48 -5.23
N LEU A 130 -10.50 16.18 -4.61
CA LEU A 130 -10.13 16.61 -3.25
C LEU A 130 -10.12 18.15 -3.08
N ARG A 131 -10.26 18.92 -4.17
CA ARG A 131 -10.35 20.38 -4.18
C ARG A 131 -11.73 20.97 -3.83
N LYS A 132 -12.82 20.20 -3.69
CA LYS A 132 -14.15 20.80 -3.41
C LYS A 132 -14.60 20.83 -1.95
N VAL A 133 -13.87 20.18 -1.03
CA VAL A 133 -14.18 20.20 0.41
C VAL A 133 -13.08 20.89 1.22
N SER A 134 -11.88 21.08 0.65
CA SER A 134 -10.73 21.58 1.39
C SER A 134 -10.73 23.09 1.67
N ASP A 135 -11.64 23.89 1.12
CA ASP A 135 -11.67 25.35 1.40
C ASP A 135 -12.44 25.71 2.68
N ALA A 136 -13.20 24.77 3.27
CA ALA A 136 -13.92 25.00 4.53
C ALA A 136 -13.19 24.45 5.77
N ASP A 137 -12.42 23.36 5.62
CA ASP A 137 -11.76 22.67 6.74
C ASP A 137 -10.24 22.91 6.84
N ALA A 138 -9.63 23.63 5.88
CA ALA A 138 -8.18 23.82 5.83
C ALA A 138 -7.61 24.83 6.84
N ASN A 139 -8.45 25.59 7.55
CA ASN A 139 -7.97 26.60 8.50
C ASN A 139 -7.56 26.05 9.88
N GLU A 140 -7.75 24.76 10.18
CA GLU A 140 -7.39 24.18 11.50
C GLU A 140 -6.30 23.09 11.46
N SER A 141 -5.94 22.54 10.29
CA SER A 141 -4.96 21.43 10.21
C SER A 141 -3.49 21.87 10.07
N GLU A 142 -3.20 23.15 10.28
CA GLU A 142 -1.83 23.68 10.22
C GLU A 142 -1.13 23.53 11.58
N SER A 143 -0.81 22.29 11.97
CA SER A 143 0.07 22.05 13.12
C SER A 143 0.97 20.86 12.88
N ARG A 144 2.18 21.16 12.37
CA ARG A 144 3.44 20.43 12.60
C ARG A 144 3.26 18.95 13.00
N ALA A 145 2.95 18.09 12.04
CA ALA A 145 3.00 16.65 12.27
C ALA A 145 4.46 16.20 12.39
N THR A 146 5.03 16.29 13.60
CA THR A 146 6.21 15.48 13.92
C THR A 146 5.79 14.01 13.81
N PRO A 147 6.57 13.15 13.14
CA PRO A 147 6.23 11.74 13.09
C PRO A 147 6.15 11.23 14.54
N PRO A 148 5.05 10.58 14.96
CA PRO A 148 4.99 10.02 16.29
C PRO A 148 6.15 9.04 16.40
N VAL A 149 6.97 9.19 17.44
CA VAL A 149 8.12 8.33 17.73
C VAL A 149 7.74 6.85 17.60
N ALA A 150 6.49 6.50 17.96
CA ALA A 150 5.87 5.20 17.75
C ALA A 150 5.84 4.67 16.29
N ALA A 151 5.55 5.52 15.29
CA ALA A 151 5.51 5.10 13.89
C ALA A 151 6.93 4.82 13.35
N ILE A 152 7.90 5.66 13.71
CA ILE A 152 9.31 5.44 13.38
C ILE A 152 9.81 4.15 14.03
N ILE A 153 9.51 3.97 15.33
CA ILE A 153 9.85 2.75 16.05
C ILE A 153 9.21 1.53 15.39
N ALA A 154 7.93 1.59 15.00
CA ALA A 154 7.25 0.49 14.33
C ALA A 154 7.93 0.13 13.00
N VAL A 155 8.26 1.12 12.16
CA VAL A 155 8.95 0.88 10.88
C VAL A 155 10.34 0.28 11.10
N ILE A 156 11.13 0.84 12.01
CA ILE A 156 12.46 0.30 12.35
C ILE A 156 12.33 -1.13 12.88
N LEU A 157 11.36 -1.39 13.75
CA LEU A 157 11.10 -2.71 14.30
C LEU A 157 10.70 -3.72 13.22
N THR A 158 9.87 -3.33 12.24
CA THR A 158 9.53 -4.20 11.10
C THR A 158 10.74 -4.53 10.22
N ILE A 159 11.65 -3.57 10.02
CA ILE A 159 12.90 -3.78 9.26
C ILE A 159 13.83 -4.75 10.02
N LEU A 160 14.02 -4.53 11.33
CA LEU A 160 14.83 -5.40 12.18
C LEU A 160 14.26 -6.82 12.25
N LEU A 161 12.93 -6.94 12.37
CA LEU A 161 12.24 -8.23 12.37
C LEU A 161 12.41 -8.94 11.03
N THR A 162 12.35 -8.22 9.90
CA THR A 162 12.63 -8.79 8.58
C THR A 162 14.07 -9.31 8.46
N LEU A 163 15.05 -8.56 8.97
CA LEU A 163 16.45 -8.97 9.00
C LEU A 163 16.67 -10.22 9.87
N TYR A 164 15.95 -10.33 10.98
CA TYR A 164 16.01 -11.49 11.87
C TYR A 164 15.30 -12.72 11.27
N GLN A 165 14.16 -12.50 10.60
CA GLN A 165 13.28 -13.56 10.14
C GLN A 165 13.78 -14.25 8.87
N VAL A 166 14.26 -13.50 7.88
CA VAL A 166 14.65 -14.05 6.57
C VAL A 166 15.73 -15.15 6.67
N PRO A 167 16.78 -15.02 7.50
CA PRO A 167 17.78 -16.08 7.67
C PRO A 167 17.29 -17.31 8.44
N TYR A 168 16.29 -17.14 9.33
CA TYR A 168 15.86 -18.19 10.27
C TYR A 168 14.63 -18.97 9.79
N LEU A 169 13.73 -18.32 9.04
CA LEU A 169 12.49 -18.93 8.56
C LEU A 169 12.63 -19.69 7.24
N MET A 170 13.72 -19.50 6.49
CA MET A 170 13.93 -20.18 5.22
C MET A 170 14.96 -21.30 5.37
N ASP A 171 14.46 -22.54 5.31
CA ASP A 171 15.29 -23.73 5.24
C ASP A 171 15.95 -23.83 3.85
N LEU A 172 17.29 -23.93 3.86
CA LEU A 172 18.09 -24.55 2.81
C LEU A 172 18.14 -23.93 1.38
N LYS A 173 18.73 -22.73 1.20
CA LYS A 173 19.59 -22.39 0.02
C LYS A 173 20.24 -21.00 0.22
N SER A 174 21.55 -20.98 0.48
CA SER A 174 22.34 -19.76 0.70
C SER A 174 22.29 -18.75 -0.46
N GLU A 175 22.00 -19.21 -1.69
CA GLU A 175 21.98 -18.36 -2.89
C GLU A 175 20.74 -17.45 -3.01
N VAL A 176 19.60 -17.82 -2.41
CA VAL A 176 18.33 -17.08 -2.58
C VAL A 176 18.03 -16.11 -1.42
N ILE A 177 18.76 -16.24 -0.31
CA ILE A 177 18.66 -15.39 0.88
C ILE A 177 18.91 -13.89 0.56
N PRO A 178 19.99 -13.50 -0.15
CA PRO A 178 20.25 -12.08 -0.40
C PRO A 178 19.18 -11.41 -1.28
N ILE A 179 18.62 -12.15 -2.24
CA ILE A 179 17.56 -11.65 -3.13
C ILE A 179 16.23 -11.50 -2.37
N ASN A 180 15.85 -12.50 -1.57
CA ASN A 180 14.69 -12.43 -0.68
C ASN A 180 14.77 -11.24 0.27
N LEU A 181 15.91 -11.09 0.91
CA LEU A 181 16.14 -10.00 1.85
C LEU A 181 16.07 -8.64 1.12
N GLY A 182 16.71 -8.52 -0.05
CA GLY A 182 16.69 -7.30 -0.85
C GLY A 182 15.28 -6.86 -1.26
N ILE A 183 14.46 -7.79 -1.77
CA ILE A 183 13.07 -7.53 -2.19
C ILE A 183 12.22 -7.04 -1.01
N ARG A 184 12.29 -7.73 0.13
CA ARG A 184 11.49 -7.41 1.32
C ARG A 184 11.94 -6.10 1.96
N LEU A 185 13.25 -5.89 2.09
CA LEU A 185 13.79 -4.62 2.60
C LEU A 185 13.39 -3.46 1.70
N PHE A 186 13.48 -3.61 0.39
CA PHE A 186 13.02 -2.59 -0.54
C PHE A 186 11.53 -2.29 -0.34
N ALA A 187 10.68 -3.30 -0.20
CA ALA A 187 9.24 -3.11 0.01
C ALA A 187 8.94 -2.35 1.31
N TRP A 188 9.63 -2.69 2.41
CA TRP A 188 9.51 -1.98 3.69
C TRP A 188 10.09 -0.57 3.64
N ILE A 189 11.18 -0.36 2.90
CA ILE A 189 11.73 0.98 2.64
C ILE A 189 10.73 1.80 1.84
N VAL A 190 10.14 1.28 0.76
CA VAL A 190 9.12 2.00 -0.03
C VAL A 190 7.89 2.30 0.81
N THR A 191 7.41 1.34 1.62
CA THR A 191 6.30 1.57 2.53
C THR A 191 6.66 2.66 3.55
N GLY A 192 7.86 2.61 4.13
CA GLY A 192 8.38 3.62 5.05
C GLY A 192 8.53 4.99 4.40
N VAL A 193 9.01 5.06 3.16
CA VAL A 193 9.14 6.29 2.37
C VAL A 193 7.77 6.84 1.99
N LEU A 194 6.80 5.99 1.62
CA LEU A 194 5.45 6.41 1.30
C LEU A 194 4.74 6.95 2.55
N VAL A 195 4.90 6.27 3.68
CA VAL A 195 4.46 6.76 4.99
C VAL A 195 5.16 8.08 5.34
N ALA A 196 6.48 8.19 5.14
CA ALA A 196 7.22 9.43 5.36
C ALA A 196 6.79 10.56 4.42
N MET A 197 6.49 10.28 3.15
CA MET A 197 5.99 11.26 2.19
C MET A 197 4.57 11.71 2.53
N LEU A 198 3.72 10.81 3.03
CA LEU A 198 2.41 11.20 3.58
C LEU A 198 2.57 12.03 4.86
N MET A 199 3.61 11.79 5.66
CA MET A 199 3.90 12.54 6.89
C MET A 199 4.57 13.91 6.64
N TYR A 200 5.45 14.00 5.65
CA TYR A 200 6.29 15.18 5.35
C TYR A 200 5.92 15.89 4.05
N GLY A 201 4.86 15.44 3.37
CA GLY A 201 4.30 16.09 2.20
C GLY A 201 3.81 17.48 2.57
N LYS A 202 4.70 18.47 2.47
CA LYS A 202 4.38 19.90 2.59
C LYS A 202 3.18 20.23 1.71
N GLN A 203 2.06 20.62 2.33
CA GLN A 203 1.20 21.62 1.72
C GLN A 203 1.95 22.94 1.83
N ASP A 204 2.50 23.39 0.70
CA ASP A 204 2.93 24.78 0.59
C ASP A 204 1.67 25.64 0.78
N THR A 205 1.75 26.62 1.69
CA THR A 205 0.68 27.52 2.16
C THR A 205 0.13 28.43 1.04
N ARG A 206 0.32 28.07 -0.23
CA ARG A 206 -0.02 28.86 -1.43
C ARG A 206 -0.81 28.10 -2.50
N GLY A 207 -1.32 26.90 -2.24
CA GLY A 207 -2.37 26.29 -3.08
C GLY A 207 -2.02 26.10 -4.57
N GLY A 208 -0.73 26.17 -4.93
CA GLY A 208 -0.24 25.99 -6.29
C GLY A 208 0.42 24.63 -6.42
N TYR A 209 -0.07 23.80 -7.34
CA TYR A 209 0.63 22.59 -7.76
C TYR A 209 2.03 22.98 -8.29
N ASP A 210 3.11 22.62 -7.60
CA ASP A 210 4.43 22.70 -8.23
C ASP A 210 4.50 21.57 -9.27
N ALA A 211 4.36 21.94 -10.55
CA ALA A 211 4.42 21.02 -11.69
C ALA A 211 5.70 20.16 -11.70
N ARG A 212 6.74 20.57 -10.96
CA ARG A 212 7.93 19.75 -10.71
C ARG A 212 7.63 18.53 -9.85
N ILE A 213 6.91 18.64 -8.73
CA ILE A 213 6.58 17.49 -7.86
C ILE A 213 5.78 16.44 -8.65
N GLN A 214 4.90 16.89 -9.54
CA GLN A 214 4.16 16.01 -10.45
C GLN A 214 5.06 15.28 -11.44
N LYS A 215 5.97 15.99 -12.12
CA LYS A 215 6.93 15.38 -13.06
C LYS A 215 7.88 14.43 -12.33
N PHE A 216 8.42 14.83 -11.18
CA PHE A 216 9.28 13.99 -10.36
C PHE A 216 8.55 12.76 -9.82
N GLY A 217 7.31 12.88 -9.36
CA GLY A 217 6.49 11.74 -8.89
C GLY A 217 6.13 10.76 -10.02
N LEU A 218 5.79 11.27 -11.21
CA LEU A 218 5.54 10.42 -12.38
C LEU A 218 6.83 9.71 -12.84
N ILE A 219 7.95 10.41 -12.90
CA ILE A 219 9.24 9.82 -13.25
C ILE A 219 9.66 8.78 -12.20
N ALA A 220 9.51 9.07 -10.91
CA ALA A 220 9.82 8.14 -9.83
C ALA A 220 8.93 6.90 -9.84
N SER A 221 7.63 7.05 -10.12
CA SER A 221 6.71 5.91 -10.24
C SER A 221 6.98 5.06 -11.49
N LEU A 222 7.32 5.68 -12.62
CA LEU A 222 7.77 4.96 -13.83
C LEU A 222 9.10 4.24 -13.62
N ALA A 223 10.06 4.89 -12.94
CA ALA A 223 11.33 4.26 -12.57
C ALA A 223 11.11 3.08 -11.62
N ASN A 224 10.24 3.24 -10.61
CA ASN A 224 9.85 2.14 -9.72
C ASN A 224 9.20 0.99 -10.51
N LEU A 225 8.28 1.29 -11.43
CA LEU A 225 7.66 0.27 -12.30
C LEU A 225 8.69 -0.44 -13.17
N ALA A 226 9.68 0.28 -13.72
CA ALA A 226 10.76 -0.32 -14.52
C ALA A 226 11.65 -1.23 -13.68
N VAL A 227 12.02 -0.83 -12.46
CA VAL A 227 12.78 -1.69 -11.51
C VAL A 227 11.99 -2.97 -11.22
N TRP A 228 10.70 -2.86 -10.92
CA TRP A 228 9.87 -4.03 -10.64
C TRP A 228 9.63 -4.92 -11.85
N ALA A 229 9.49 -4.34 -13.03
CA ALA A 229 9.43 -5.10 -14.28
C ALA A 229 10.73 -5.89 -14.49
N GLY A 230 11.90 -5.28 -14.22
CA GLY A 230 13.20 -5.95 -14.29
C GLY A 230 13.35 -7.09 -13.28
N ILE A 231 12.99 -6.87 -12.01
CA ILE A 231 13.01 -7.91 -10.97
C ILE A 231 12.07 -9.06 -11.33
N THR A 232 10.88 -8.74 -11.85
CA THR A 232 9.89 -9.73 -12.27
C THR A 232 10.38 -10.52 -13.48
N TYR A 233 11.00 -9.85 -14.45
CA TYR A 233 11.59 -10.51 -15.61
C TYR A 233 12.73 -11.46 -15.21
N TRP A 234 13.64 -11.01 -14.34
CA TRP A 234 14.69 -11.85 -13.79
C TRP A 234 14.12 -13.07 -13.05
N PHE A 235 13.09 -12.86 -12.24
CA PHE A 235 12.40 -13.93 -11.52
C PHE A 235 11.80 -14.97 -12.47
N PHE A 236 11.09 -14.54 -13.53
CA PHE A 236 10.52 -15.48 -14.50
C PHE A 236 11.58 -16.22 -15.32
N LEU A 237 12.72 -15.57 -15.64
CA LEU A 237 13.84 -16.24 -16.29
C LEU A 237 14.45 -17.35 -15.43
N HIS A 238 14.61 -17.10 -14.13
CA HIS A 238 15.20 -18.06 -13.18
C HIS A 238 14.14 -18.89 -12.46
N PHE A 239 12.86 -18.80 -12.86
CA PHE A 239 11.75 -19.49 -12.21
C PHE A 239 11.95 -21.00 -12.22
N ALA A 240 12.40 -21.54 -13.36
CA ALA A 240 12.70 -22.96 -13.50
C ALA A 240 13.86 -23.37 -12.57
N GLU A 241 14.89 -22.55 -12.38
CA GLU A 241 16.04 -22.87 -11.50
C GLU A 241 15.69 -22.76 -10.01
N LEU A 242 14.76 -21.85 -9.67
CA LEU A 242 14.26 -21.64 -8.32
C LEU A 242 13.27 -22.74 -7.89
N HIS A 243 12.46 -23.26 -8.83
CA HIS A 243 11.41 -24.26 -8.58
C HIS A 243 11.70 -25.65 -9.15
N ALA A 244 12.83 -25.87 -9.84
CA ALA A 244 13.30 -27.22 -10.19
C ALA A 244 13.88 -27.89 -8.93
N LYS A 245 12.99 -28.32 -8.04
CA LYS A 245 13.12 -29.47 -7.14
C LYS A 245 11.73 -29.88 -6.68
#